data_AF-A0A9Q3IRC0-F1
#
_entry.id   AF-A0A9Q3IRC0-F1
#
_cell.length_a   1.000
_cell.length_b   1.000
_cell.length_c   1.000
_cell.angle_alpha   90.00
_cell.angle_beta   90.00
_cell.angle_gamma   90.00
#
_symmetry.space_group_name_H-M   'P 1'
#
loop_
_entity.id
_entity.type
_entity.pdbx_description
1 polymer ?
#
loop_
_entity_poly.entity_id
_entity_poly.type
_entity_poly.pdbx_seq_one_letter_code
_entity_poly.pdbx_strand_id
1 'polypeptide(L)'
;MPKTSARIPLLHQLNIMQNILVMESDIDSDLEEDVSLLHHLSTQRYLTPRQKNPSAYIYNSSDLVQLSSHKFKQLCHTTHESFQQLVTLIQDDTIFHNSSRFKQRDPAIQLAVALAQLGSNGKTRNAIWS
;
A
#
# COMPACT_ATOMS: atom_id res chain seq x y z
N MET A 1 -15.64 5.96 -18.52
CA MET A 1 -16.75 5.65 -17.59
C MET A 1 -16.17 5.50 -16.19
N PRO A 2 -16.71 6.16 -15.15
CA PRO A 2 -16.22 5.98 -13.79
C PRO A 2 -16.47 4.52 -13.36
N LYS A 3 -15.44 3.85 -12.83
CA LYS A 3 -15.57 2.50 -12.30
C LYS A 3 -16.35 2.57 -10.99
N THR A 4 -17.66 2.35 -11.04
CA THR A 4 -18.48 2.22 -9.84
C THR A 4 -18.07 0.97 -9.07
N SER A 5 -17.76 1.13 -7.79
CA SER A 5 -17.34 0.01 -6.94
C SER A 5 -18.51 -0.96 -6.71
N ALA A 6 -18.38 -2.19 -7.22
CA ALA A 6 -19.34 -3.27 -6.96
C ALA A 6 -19.42 -3.67 -5.48
N ARG A 7 -18.45 -3.24 -4.65
CA ARG A 7 -18.41 -3.55 -3.22
C ARG A 7 -19.48 -2.80 -2.42
N ILE A 8 -19.79 -1.56 -2.78
CA ILE A 8 -20.75 -0.73 -2.04
C ILE A 8 -22.16 -1.37 -2.00
N PRO A 9 -22.75 -1.80 -3.13
CA PRO A 9 -24.07 -2.44 -3.10
C PRO A 9 -24.05 -3.78 -2.36
N LEU A 10 -22.97 -4.56 -2.44
CA LEU A 10 -22.84 -5.83 -1.72
C LEU A 10 -22.80 -5.64 -0.20
N LEU A 11 -22.08 -4.64 0.30
CA LEU A 11 -22.06 -4.32 1.74
C LEU A 11 -23.43 -3.85 2.23
N HIS A 12 -24.15 -3.10 1.41
CA HIS A 12 -25.50 -2.66 1.73
C HIS A 12 -26.47 -3.84 1.84
N GLN A 13 -26.43 -4.78 0.90
CA GLN A 13 -27.27 -5.98 0.96
C GLN A 13 -26.95 -6.87 2.16
N LEU A 14 -25.66 -7.06 2.47
CA LEU A 14 -25.23 -7.82 3.63
C LEU A 14 -25.76 -7.22 4.95
N ASN A 15 -25.70 -5.90 5.09
CA ASN A 15 -26.26 -5.21 6.26
C ASN A 15 -27.79 -5.39 6.37
N ILE A 16 -28.51 -5.36 5.24
CA ILE A 16 -29.96 -5.67 5.24
C ILE A 16 -30.21 -7.09 5.73
N MET A 17 -29.48 -8.08 5.19
CA MET A 17 -29.63 -9.48 5.60
C MET A 17 -29.36 -9.66 7.09
N GLN A 18 -28.33 -9.02 7.62
CA GLN A 18 -28.01 -9.09 9.05
C GLN A 18 -29.11 -8.46 9.93
N ASN A 19 -29.72 -7.36 9.50
CA ASN A 19 -30.83 -6.76 10.24
C ASN A 19 -32.10 -7.64 10.20
N ILE A 20 -32.39 -8.31 9.09
CA ILE A 20 -33.49 -9.29 8.99
C ILE A 20 -33.25 -10.46 9.93
N LEU A 21 -32.01 -10.97 9.95
CA LEU A 21 -31.58 -12.05 10.84
C LEU A 21 -31.77 -11.76 12.33
N VAL A 22 -31.58 -10.52 12.75
CA VAL A 22 -31.81 -10.11 14.16
C VAL A 22 -33.30 -9.97 14.50
N MET A 23 -34.18 -9.76 13.51
CA MET A 23 -35.61 -9.51 13.71
C MET A 23 -36.48 -10.77 13.65
N GLU A 24 -36.04 -11.82 12.97
CA GLU A 24 -36.77 -13.08 12.82
C GLU A 24 -36.13 -14.17 13.69
N SER A 25 -36.91 -14.75 14.61
CA SER A 25 -36.43 -15.74 15.59
C SER A 25 -36.27 -17.16 15.05
N ASP A 26 -36.83 -17.44 13.87
CA ASP A 26 -37.03 -18.80 13.34
C ASP A 26 -36.20 -19.03 12.06
N ILE A 27 -35.07 -18.33 11.92
CA ILE A 27 -34.22 -18.44 10.73
C ILE A 27 -33.32 -19.68 10.80
N ASP A 28 -33.09 -20.25 9.62
CA ASP A 28 -32.13 -21.33 9.38
C ASP A 28 -30.73 -20.99 9.95
N SER A 29 -30.23 -21.87 10.81
CA SER A 29 -28.90 -21.74 11.44
C SER A 29 -27.78 -21.67 10.40
N ASP A 30 -27.94 -22.35 9.27
CA ASP A 30 -26.94 -22.35 8.20
C ASP A 30 -26.86 -20.96 7.53
N LEU A 31 -28.01 -20.28 7.40
CA LEU A 31 -28.08 -18.93 6.84
C LEU A 31 -27.47 -17.88 7.79
N GLU A 32 -27.66 -18.05 9.10
CA GLU A 32 -27.05 -17.19 10.12
C GLU A 32 -25.51 -17.32 10.12
N GLU A 33 -25.00 -18.54 9.98
CA GLU A 33 -23.56 -18.80 9.88
C GLU A 33 -22.96 -18.18 8.61
N ASP A 34 -23.61 -18.35 7.46
CA ASP A 34 -23.18 -17.78 6.18
C ASP A 34 -23.13 -16.25 6.21
N VAL A 35 -24.17 -15.59 6.76
CA VAL A 35 -24.19 -14.13 6.86
C VAL A 35 -23.12 -13.62 7.83
N SER A 36 -22.90 -14.32 8.94
CA SER A 36 -21.84 -14.00 9.90
C SER A 36 -20.44 -14.14 9.27
N LEU A 37 -20.22 -15.19 8.50
CA LEU A 37 -18.99 -15.40 7.74
C LEU A 37 -18.77 -14.30 6.70
N LEU A 38 -19.79 -14.00 5.89
CA LEU A 38 -19.72 -12.93 4.90
C LEU A 38 -19.45 -11.57 5.55
N HIS A 39 -20.08 -11.27 6.69
CA HIS A 39 -19.83 -10.06 7.45
C HIS A 39 -18.36 -9.99 7.87
N HIS A 40 -17.84 -11.07 8.47
CA HIS A 40 -16.44 -11.17 8.87
C HIS A 40 -15.49 -10.93 7.69
N LEU A 41 -15.69 -11.63 6.57
CA LEU A 41 -14.88 -11.46 5.35
C LEU A 41 -14.98 -10.05 4.77
N SER A 42 -16.13 -9.41 4.88
CA SER A 42 -16.34 -8.04 4.41
C SER A 42 -15.49 -7.03 5.18
N THR A 43 -15.23 -7.26 6.46
CA THR A 43 -14.36 -6.39 7.29
C THR A 43 -12.88 -6.57 6.96
N GLN A 44 -12.51 -7.70 6.35
CA GLN A 44 -11.13 -7.99 5.98
C GLN A 44 -10.79 -7.39 4.62
N ARG A 45 -9.59 -6.80 4.52
CA ARG A 45 -9.03 -6.33 3.25
C ARG A 45 -8.44 -7.47 2.42
N TYR A 46 -8.00 -8.54 3.08
CA TYR A 46 -7.34 -9.69 2.47
C TYR A 46 -7.87 -10.96 3.13
N LEU A 47 -8.14 -11.98 2.32
CA LEU A 47 -8.58 -13.31 2.81
C LEU A 47 -7.46 -14.08 3.51
N THR A 48 -6.21 -13.65 3.32
CA THR A 48 -5.03 -14.22 3.94
C THR A 48 -4.22 -13.14 4.62
N PRO A 49 -3.46 -13.47 5.69
CA PRO A 49 -2.53 -12.53 6.29
C PRO A 49 -1.59 -11.98 5.22
N ARG A 50 -1.62 -10.65 5.02
CA ARG A 50 -0.70 -10.01 4.09
C ARG A 50 0.72 -10.21 4.61
N GLN A 51 1.52 -10.98 3.89
CA GLN A 51 2.96 -11.05 4.15
C GLN A 51 3.55 -9.65 3.99
N LYS A 52 4.17 -9.14 5.06
CA LYS A 52 4.86 -7.86 5.02
C LYS A 52 6.03 -8.00 4.07
N ASN A 53 6.06 -7.17 3.02
CA ASN A 53 7.21 -7.14 2.13
C ASN A 53 8.35 -6.36 2.83
N PRO A 54 9.50 -7.00 3.12
CA PRO A 54 10.62 -6.36 3.80
C PRO A 54 11.18 -5.16 3.02
N SER A 55 10.91 -5.07 1.70
CA SER A 55 11.35 -3.96 0.85
C SER A 55 10.87 -2.58 1.32
N ALA A 56 9.75 -2.51 2.04
CA ALA A 56 9.21 -1.24 2.56
C ALA A 56 10.10 -0.58 3.63
N TYR A 57 10.99 -1.34 4.28
CA TYR A 57 11.91 -0.85 5.30
C TYR A 57 13.24 -0.33 4.74
N ILE A 58 13.55 -0.60 3.47
CA ILE A 58 14.85 -0.26 2.86
C ILE A 58 14.96 1.25 2.55
N TYR A 59 13.83 1.92 2.35
CA TYR A 59 13.78 3.34 1.99
C TYR A 59 13.46 4.22 3.20
N ASN A 60 14.33 4.18 4.21
CA ASN A 60 14.40 5.23 5.23
C ASN A 60 15.50 6.22 4.84
N SER A 61 15.30 7.50 5.13
CA SER A 61 16.27 8.55 4.79
C SER A 61 17.63 8.33 5.46
N SER A 62 17.65 7.86 6.71
CA SER A 62 18.88 7.50 7.44
C SER A 62 19.68 6.41 6.71
N ASP A 63 18.99 5.39 6.25
CA ASP A 63 19.60 4.19 5.69
C ASP A 63 20.15 4.49 4.30
N LEU A 64 19.43 5.29 3.51
CA LEU A 64 19.86 5.77 2.20
C LEU A 64 21.17 6.56 2.28
N VAL A 65 21.32 7.46 3.25
CA VAL A 65 22.53 8.28 3.45
C VAL A 65 23.73 7.42 3.88
N GLN A 66 23.48 6.35 4.64
CA GLN A 66 24.54 5.44 5.11
C GLN A 66 25.03 4.47 4.02
N LEU A 67 24.35 4.37 2.87
CA LEU A 67 24.81 3.53 1.77
C LEU A 67 26.11 4.07 1.16
N SER A 68 27.05 3.15 0.91
CA SER A 68 28.23 3.47 0.10
C SER A 68 27.81 3.94 -1.29
N SER A 69 28.60 4.83 -1.90
CA SER A 69 28.28 5.41 -3.21
C SER A 69 27.97 4.37 -4.28
N HIS A 70 28.64 3.21 -4.24
CA HIS A 70 28.37 2.10 -5.14
C HIS A 70 26.98 1.49 -4.92
N LYS A 71 26.64 1.15 -3.67
CA LYS A 71 25.32 0.58 -3.32
C LYS A 71 24.21 1.58 -3.61
N PHE A 72 24.42 2.85 -3.29
CA PHE A 72 23.48 3.91 -3.59
C PHE A 72 23.21 4.04 -5.09
N LYS A 73 24.27 4.04 -5.91
CA LYS A 73 24.15 4.10 -7.37
C LYS A 73 23.46 2.87 -7.95
N GLN A 74 23.66 1.67 -7.38
CA GLN A 74 22.91 0.49 -7.80
C GLN A 74 21.42 0.56 -7.43
N LEU A 75 21.09 1.15 -6.28
CA LEU A 75 19.72 1.27 -5.81
C LEU A 75 18.95 2.37 -6.56
N CYS A 76 19.48 3.59 -6.55
CA CYS A 76 18.80 4.80 -7.05
C CYS A 76 19.23 5.16 -8.48
N HIS A 77 20.14 4.41 -9.10
CA HIS A 77 20.63 4.66 -10.47
C HIS A 77 21.26 6.06 -10.67
N THR A 78 21.67 6.72 -9.58
CA THR A 78 22.25 8.06 -9.57
C THR A 78 23.29 8.21 -8.45
N THR A 79 24.03 9.31 -8.42
CA THR A 79 24.96 9.63 -7.33
C THR A 79 24.23 10.30 -6.16
N HIS A 80 24.85 10.29 -4.97
CA HIS A 80 24.33 11.00 -3.79
C HIS A 80 24.12 12.50 -4.06
N GLU A 81 25.08 13.14 -4.72
CA GLU A 81 25.02 14.57 -5.04
C GLU A 81 23.86 14.89 -5.97
N SER A 82 23.74 14.19 -7.11
CA SER A 82 22.64 14.42 -8.05
C SER A 82 21.29 14.06 -7.43
N PHE A 83 21.24 13.05 -6.55
CA PHE A 83 20.04 12.75 -5.80
C PHE A 83 19.62 13.89 -4.88
N GLN A 84 20.56 14.45 -4.11
CA GLN A 84 20.29 15.59 -3.23
C GLN A 84 19.81 16.82 -4.01
N GLN A 85 20.41 17.10 -5.18
CA GLN A 85 19.94 18.16 -6.08
C GLN A 85 18.50 17.93 -6.55
N LEU A 86 18.12 16.68 -6.85
CA LEU A 86 16.74 16.37 -7.22
C LEU A 86 15.78 16.54 -6.04
N VAL A 87 16.20 16.15 -4.83
CA VAL A 87 15.38 16.34 -3.62
C VAL A 87 15.13 17.82 -3.38
N THR A 88 16.15 18.68 -3.44
CA THR A 88 15.97 20.12 -3.22
C THR A 88 15.03 20.76 -4.24
N LEU A 89 14.99 20.26 -5.48
CA LEU A 89 14.07 20.74 -6.51
C LEU A 89 12.60 20.41 -6.21
N ILE A 90 12.31 19.31 -5.51
CA ILE A 90 10.95 18.82 -5.27
C ILE A 90 10.46 19.00 -3.83
N GLN A 91 11.35 19.38 -2.91
CA GLN A 91 11.08 19.40 -1.47
C GLN A 91 9.94 20.34 -1.06
N ASP A 92 9.71 21.41 -1.81
CA ASP A 92 8.67 22.41 -1.48
C ASP A 92 7.43 22.30 -2.38
N ASP A 93 7.41 21.37 -3.34
CA ASP A 93 6.28 21.21 -4.24
C ASP A 93 5.14 20.45 -3.54
N THR A 94 3.97 21.10 -3.52
CA THR A 94 2.73 20.58 -2.95
C THR A 94 2.29 19.24 -3.51
N ILE A 95 2.71 18.86 -4.73
CA ILE A 95 2.35 17.57 -5.33
C ILE A 95 2.92 16.38 -4.52
N PHE A 96 4.07 16.57 -3.86
CA PHE A 96 4.72 15.56 -3.04
C PHE A 96 4.26 15.58 -1.57
N HIS A 97 3.36 16.50 -1.22
CA HIS A 97 2.85 16.67 0.14
C HIS A 97 1.33 16.51 0.16
N ASN A 98 0.81 15.81 1.18
CA ASN A 98 -0.62 15.79 1.41
C ASN A 98 -0.95 16.15 2.86
N SER A 99 -2.12 16.75 3.04
CA SER A 99 -2.70 17.09 4.34
C SER A 99 -3.67 16.01 4.84
N SER A 100 -3.67 14.82 4.22
CA SER A 100 -4.60 13.75 4.56
C SER A 100 -4.21 13.02 5.85
N ARG A 101 -5.16 12.26 6.42
CA ARG A 101 -4.91 11.39 7.58
C ARG A 101 -3.76 10.38 7.34
N PHE A 102 -3.53 10.00 6.09
CA PHE A 102 -2.43 9.13 5.69
C PHE A 102 -1.38 9.96 4.94
N LYS A 103 -0.45 10.53 5.72
CA LYS A 103 0.59 11.41 5.19
C LYS A 103 1.43 10.69 4.14
N GLN A 104 1.69 11.37 3.03
CA GLN A 104 2.73 10.96 2.09
C GLN A 104 4.09 10.93 2.80
N ARG A 105 4.97 10.03 2.35
CA ARG A 105 6.34 9.95 2.90
C ARG A 105 7.15 11.17 2.46
N ASP A 106 8.29 11.37 3.10
CA ASP A 106 9.24 12.41 2.72
C ASP A 106 9.58 12.37 1.20
N PRO A 107 9.66 13.52 0.51
CA PRO A 107 9.97 13.57 -0.92
C PRO A 107 11.24 12.81 -1.33
N ALA A 108 12.28 12.78 -0.49
CA ALA A 108 13.48 12.01 -0.78
C ALA A 108 13.19 10.51 -0.83
N ILE A 109 12.35 10.01 0.07
CA ILE A 109 11.95 8.59 0.09
C ILE A 109 11.09 8.28 -1.15
N GLN A 110 10.16 9.17 -1.50
CA GLN A 110 9.34 9.00 -2.71
C GLN A 110 10.21 8.93 -3.96
N LEU A 111 11.20 9.81 -4.08
CA LEU A 111 12.15 9.83 -5.19
C LEU A 111 13.01 8.57 -5.23
N ALA A 112 13.56 8.12 -4.10
CA ALA A 112 14.38 6.91 -4.03
C ALA A 112 13.60 5.67 -4.50
N VAL A 113 12.34 5.54 -4.08
CA VAL A 113 11.45 4.45 -4.54
C VAL A 113 11.19 4.56 -6.03
N ALA A 114 10.89 5.76 -6.54
CA ALA A 114 10.63 5.98 -7.96
C ALA A 114 11.83 5.59 -8.81
N LEU A 115 13.03 6.08 -8.47
CA LEU A 115 14.27 5.78 -9.17
C LEU A 115 14.61 4.29 -9.12
N ALA A 116 14.42 3.64 -7.97
CA ALA A 116 14.65 2.20 -7.84
C ALA A 116 13.68 1.35 -8.68
N GLN A 117 12.48 1.86 -8.98
CA GLN A 117 11.54 1.15 -9.86
C GLN A 117 11.77 1.44 -11.34
N LEU A 118 12.15 2.67 -11.71
CA LEU A 118 12.42 3.09 -13.09
C LEU A 118 13.52 2.25 -13.77
N GLY A 119 14.48 1.71 -13.00
CA GLY A 119 15.53 0.82 -13.52
C GLY A 119 15.19 -0.68 -13.51
N SER A 120 14.00 -1.08 -13.04
CA SER A 120 13.60 -2.48 -12.92
C SER A 120 12.67 -2.86 -14.08
N ASN A 121 13.25 -3.39 -15.16
CA ASN A 121 12.52 -3.84 -16.36
C ASN A 121 11.74 -5.15 -16.11
N GLY A 122 10.80 -5.15 -15.16
CA GLY A 122 9.91 -6.29 -14.90
C GLY A 122 10.53 -7.47 -14.14
N LYS A 123 11.80 -7.41 -13.74
CA LYS A 123 12.39 -8.38 -12.79
C LYS A 123 12.23 -7.84 -11.37
N THR A 124 11.35 -8.47 -10.59
CA THR A 124 11.29 -8.27 -9.14
C THR A 124 12.69 -8.34 -8.56
N ARG A 125 13.15 -7.26 -7.90
CA ARG A 125 14.50 -7.07 -7.31
C ARG A 125 14.78 -8.02 -6.13
N ASN A 126 14.22 -9.23 -6.13
CA ASN A 126 14.52 -10.29 -5.16
C ASN A 126 15.91 -10.91 -5.40
N ALA A 127 16.54 -10.66 -6.55
CA ALA A 127 17.79 -11.32 -6.96
C ALA A 127 19.08 -10.54 -6.66
N ILE A 128 19.03 -9.37 -6.03
CA ILE A 128 20.25 -8.58 -5.71
C ILE A 128 20.75 -8.86 -4.28
N TRP A 129 20.01 -9.65 -3.49
CA TRP A 129 20.29 -9.80 -2.05
C TRP A 129 20.16 -11.24 -1.55
N SER A 130 20.60 -12.22 -2.37
CA SER A 130 20.97 -13.58 -1.94
C SER A 130 22.48 -13.70 -1.86
#